data_AF-A0A932YHD2-F1
#
_entry.id   AF-A0A932YHD2-F1
#
_cell.length_a   1.000
_cell.length_b   1.000
_cell.length_c   1.000
_cell.angle_alpha   90.00
_cell.angle_beta   90.00
_cell.angle_gamma   90.00
#
_symmetry.space_group_name_H-M   'P 1'
#
loop_
_entity.id
_entity.type
_entity.pdbx_description
1 polymer ?
#
loop_
_entity_poly.entity_id
_entity_poly.type
_entity_poly.pdbx_seq_one_letter_code
_entity_poly.pdbx_strand_id
1 'polypeptide(L)'
;MTFRPEYIGEGNYEVPFWQGHPDPHNMKRHHFMIFGGELEVAGEVGEYFKRVLGAEARYEFVDSTTAELCKYMENAFLATKVTFCNEFYEIAKALGVNYDVLREMWLLDGRIGRSHTAVFKESRFWREMSAEGHQCHREAFRRGWLRAKPPQSRACSQ
;
A
#
# COMPACT_ATOMS: atom_id res chain seq x y z
N MET A 1 3.78 28.07 -1.75
CA MET A 1 4.00 26.91 -2.64
C MET A 1 2.88 25.91 -2.38
N THR A 2 2.25 25.36 -3.42
CA THR A 2 1.08 24.47 -3.30
C THR A 2 1.50 23.04 -3.65
N PHE A 3 1.35 22.12 -2.71
CA PHE A 3 1.55 20.68 -2.87
C PHE A 3 0.21 20.00 -3.18
N ARG A 4 0.20 19.12 -4.17
CA ARG A 4 -1.00 18.38 -4.55
C ARG A 4 -0.66 16.89 -4.62
N PRO A 5 -1.21 16.05 -3.73
CA PRO A 5 -1.06 14.61 -3.84
C PRO A 5 -1.63 14.09 -5.16
N GLU A 6 -0.85 13.29 -5.89
CA GLU A 6 -1.37 12.54 -7.03
C GLU A 6 -1.82 11.14 -6.60
N TYR A 7 -3.07 10.81 -6.92
CA TYR A 7 -3.67 9.49 -6.68
C TYR A 7 -3.69 8.61 -7.94
N ILE A 8 -2.84 8.95 -8.89
CA ILE A 8 -2.56 8.18 -10.11
C ILE A 8 -1.56 7.10 -9.71
N GLY A 9 -1.82 5.85 -10.08
CA GLY A 9 -0.96 4.72 -9.78
C GLY A 9 -0.45 4.07 -11.07
N GLU A 10 0.79 3.60 -11.06
CA GLU A 10 1.37 2.84 -12.20
C GLU A 10 0.89 1.37 -12.26
N GLY A 11 -0.14 1.02 -11.47
CA GLY A 11 -0.67 -0.34 -11.41
C GLY A 11 -1.45 -0.69 -12.67
N ASN A 12 -1.07 -1.77 -13.35
CA ASN A 12 -1.78 -2.30 -14.52
C ASN A 12 -3.09 -3.04 -14.18
N TYR A 13 -3.57 -2.97 -12.94
CA TYR A 13 -4.81 -3.64 -12.53
C TYR A 13 -5.98 -2.66 -12.60
N GLU A 14 -7.11 -3.12 -13.16
CA GLU A 14 -8.34 -2.34 -13.16
C GLU A 14 -8.81 -2.11 -11.73
N VAL A 15 -8.78 -0.85 -11.29
CA VAL A 15 -9.50 -0.39 -10.12
C VAL A 15 -10.91 0.00 -10.57
N PRO A 16 -11.96 -0.54 -9.92
CA PRO A 16 -13.33 -0.22 -10.30
C PRO A 16 -13.65 1.21 -9.87
N PHE A 17 -13.40 2.17 -10.77
CA PHE A 17 -13.65 3.58 -10.49
C PHE A 17 -15.13 3.85 -10.16
N TRP A 18 -16.04 3.04 -10.72
CA TRP A 18 -17.48 3.07 -10.42
C TRP A 18 -17.84 2.65 -8.98
N GLN A 19 -16.90 2.09 -8.21
CA GLN A 19 -17.06 1.80 -6.78
C GLN A 19 -16.47 2.90 -5.89
N GLY A 20 -16.14 4.07 -6.45
CA GLY A 20 -15.60 5.22 -5.72
C GLY A 20 -14.08 5.23 -5.57
N HIS A 21 -13.37 4.35 -6.27
CA HIS A 21 -11.90 4.37 -6.31
C HIS A 21 -11.37 5.39 -7.34
N PRO A 22 -10.25 6.09 -7.07
CA PRO A 22 -9.64 6.97 -8.04
C PRO A 22 -9.15 6.16 -9.26
N ASP A 23 -9.49 6.63 -10.46
CA ASP A 23 -9.04 6.02 -11.72
C ASP A 23 -7.50 6.22 -11.88
N PRO A 24 -6.74 5.17 -12.19
CA PRO A 24 -5.28 5.20 -12.15
C PRO A 24 -4.68 5.85 -13.40
N HIS A 25 -5.48 6.08 -14.45
CA HIS A 25 -5.04 6.68 -15.71
C HIS A 25 -5.72 8.01 -15.99
N ASN A 26 -6.89 8.27 -15.41
CA ASN A 26 -7.69 9.45 -15.72
C ASN A 26 -8.11 10.23 -14.47
N MET A 27 -7.37 11.30 -14.20
CA MET A 27 -7.64 12.26 -13.13
C MET A 27 -9.06 12.86 -13.18
N LYS A 28 -9.70 12.96 -14.36
CA LYS A 28 -11.05 13.54 -14.47
C LYS A 28 -12.14 12.67 -13.83
N ARG A 29 -11.82 11.41 -13.52
CA ARG A 29 -12.72 10.45 -12.88
C ARG A 29 -12.47 10.34 -11.37
N HIS A 30 -11.63 11.21 -10.80
CA HIS A 30 -11.40 11.26 -9.36
C HIS A 30 -12.57 12.00 -8.69
N HIS A 31 -13.11 11.40 -7.64
CA HIS A 31 -14.23 11.97 -6.87
C HIS A 31 -13.78 12.98 -5.81
N PHE A 32 -12.48 13.12 -5.56
CA PHE A 32 -11.93 14.07 -4.60
C PHE A 32 -10.56 14.59 -5.04
N MET A 33 -10.20 15.77 -4.54
CA MET A 33 -8.89 16.39 -4.67
C MET A 33 -8.49 17.09 -3.38
N ILE A 34 -7.22 16.96 -3.03
CA ILE A 34 -6.62 17.61 -1.87
C ILE A 34 -5.60 18.63 -2.37
N PHE A 35 -5.68 19.86 -1.86
CA PHE A 35 -4.74 20.94 -2.14
C PHE A 35 -4.05 21.33 -0.84
N GLY A 36 -2.75 21.07 -0.76
CA GLY A 36 -1.89 21.43 0.36
C GLY A 36 -1.18 22.75 0.10
N GLY A 37 -1.17 23.67 1.05
CA GLY A 37 -0.37 24.89 0.98
C GLY A 37 -1.02 26.08 1.66
N GLU A 38 -0.61 27.27 1.26
CA GLU A 38 -1.24 28.51 1.71
C GLU A 38 -2.64 28.64 1.09
N LEU A 39 -3.64 28.93 1.94
CA LEU A 39 -5.06 28.89 1.57
C LEU A 39 -5.41 29.77 0.37
N GLU A 40 -4.79 30.94 0.24
CA GLU A 40 -5.02 31.86 -0.89
C GLU A 40 -4.58 31.21 -2.21
N VAL A 41 -3.34 30.72 -2.27
CA VAL A 41 -2.77 30.09 -3.46
C VAL A 41 -3.46 28.75 -3.77
N ALA A 42 -3.76 27.96 -2.74
CA ALA A 42 -4.47 26.70 -2.89
C ALA A 42 -5.90 26.92 -3.41
N GLY A 43 -6.58 27.97 -2.95
CA GLY A 43 -7.91 28.37 -3.40
C GLY A 43 -7.96 28.75 -4.88
N GLU A 44 -7.00 29.54 -5.36
CA GLU A 44 -6.89 29.88 -6.79
C GLU A 44 -6.73 28.64 -7.67
N VAL A 45 -5.86 27.72 -7.26
CA VAL A 45 -5.63 26.45 -7.96
C VAL A 45 -6.87 25.57 -7.90
N GLY A 46 -7.55 25.51 -6.76
CA GLY A 46 -8.79 24.76 -6.57
C GLY A 46 -9.90 25.22 -7.51
N GLU A 47 -10.08 26.53 -7.67
CA GLU A 47 -11.07 27.09 -8.59
C GLU A 47 -10.77 26.76 -10.06
N TYR A 48 -9.49 26.70 -10.44
CA TYR A 48 -9.11 26.18 -11.77
C TYR A 48 -9.54 24.72 -11.96
N PHE A 49 -9.28 23.85 -10.99
CA PHE A 49 -9.66 22.42 -11.07
C PHE A 49 -11.19 22.21 -11.01
N LYS A 50 -11.91 23.06 -10.28
CA LYS A 50 -13.37 23.06 -10.22
C LYS A 50 -14.01 23.28 -11.58
N ARG A 51 -13.44 24.14 -12.43
CA ARG A 51 -13.90 24.34 -13.81
C ARG A 51 -13.72 23.10 -14.69
N VAL A 52 -12.73 22.26 -14.39
CA VAL A 52 -12.40 21.07 -15.19
C VAL A 52 -13.19 19.84 -14.75
N LEU A 53 -13.41 19.68 -13.45
CA LEU A 53 -13.97 18.46 -12.84
C LEU A 53 -15.44 18.59 -12.45
N GLY A 54 -15.95 19.81 -12.37
CA GLY A 54 -17.35 20.08 -12.00
C GLY A 54 -17.61 20.01 -10.50
N ALA A 55 -18.88 20.20 -10.12
CA ALA A 55 -19.29 20.33 -8.72
C ALA A 55 -19.39 18.99 -7.97
N GLU A 56 -19.35 17.86 -8.66
CA GLU A 56 -19.48 16.51 -8.07
C GLU A 56 -18.21 16.06 -7.33
N ALA A 57 -17.05 16.63 -7.65
CA ALA A 57 -15.81 16.32 -6.97
C ALA A 57 -15.71 17.06 -5.62
N ARG A 58 -15.12 16.41 -4.62
CA ARG A 58 -14.81 17.03 -3.33
C ARG A 58 -13.46 17.75 -3.39
N TYR A 59 -13.39 18.97 -2.88
CA TYR A 59 -12.17 19.78 -2.85
C TYR A 59 -11.82 20.08 -1.39
N GLU A 60 -10.70 19.54 -0.91
CA GLU A 60 -10.23 19.74 0.46
C GLU A 60 -8.96 20.60 0.43
N PHE A 61 -8.92 21.64 1.25
CA PHE A 61 -7.79 22.58 1.33
C PHE A 61 -7.15 22.46 2.72
N VAL A 62 -5.86 22.14 2.75
CA VAL A 62 -5.09 21.90 3.98
C VAL A 62 -3.71 22.54 3.86
N ASP A 63 -2.93 22.56 4.94
CA ASP A 63 -1.53 22.95 4.85
C ASP A 63 -0.70 21.91 4.06
N SER A 64 0.46 22.33 3.54
CA SER A 64 1.31 21.46 2.71
C SER A 64 1.77 20.21 3.46
N THR A 65 2.12 20.36 4.74
CA THR A 65 2.63 19.25 5.56
C THR A 65 1.56 18.19 5.80
N THR A 66 0.32 18.59 6.04
CA THR A 66 -0.83 17.69 6.20
C THR A 66 -1.10 16.92 4.91
N ALA A 67 -1.11 17.59 3.75
CA ALA A 67 -1.31 16.93 2.47
C ALA A 67 -0.19 15.93 2.14
N GLU A 68 1.07 16.30 2.38
CA GLU A 68 2.24 15.44 2.19
C GLU A 68 2.18 14.21 3.10
N LEU A 69 1.91 14.41 4.39
CA LEU A 69 1.86 13.33 5.36
C LEU A 69 0.67 12.40 5.11
N CYS A 70 -0.48 12.93 4.69
CA CYS A 70 -1.64 12.14 4.27
C CYS A 70 -1.26 11.20 3.11
N LYS A 71 -0.59 11.73 2.07
CA LYS A 71 -0.15 10.92 0.94
C LYS A 71 0.87 9.85 1.35
N TYR A 72 1.80 10.20 2.22
CA TYR A 72 2.79 9.25 2.75
C TYR A 72 2.12 8.13 3.55
N MET A 73 1.18 8.48 4.43
CA MET A 73 0.41 7.53 5.25
C MET A 73 -0.38 6.55 4.39
N GLU A 74 -1.07 7.02 3.36
CA GLU A 74 -1.82 6.16 2.45
C GLU A 74 -0.91 5.16 1.72
N ASN A 75 0.18 5.65 1.11
CA ASN A 75 1.11 4.79 0.39
C ASN A 75 1.77 3.76 1.32
N ALA A 76 2.17 4.16 2.53
CA ALA A 76 2.76 3.27 3.53
C ALA A 76 1.77 2.19 4.01
N PHE A 77 0.50 2.56 4.21
CA PHE A 77 -0.55 1.62 4.59
C PHE A 77 -0.82 0.60 3.48
N LEU A 78 -0.95 1.04 2.23
CA LEU A 78 -1.16 0.15 1.08
C LEU A 78 0.02 -0.80 0.87
N ALA A 79 1.26 -0.31 0.98
CA ALA A 79 2.47 -1.14 0.92
C ALA A 79 2.48 -2.19 2.04
N THR A 80 2.16 -1.78 3.27
CA THR A 80 2.09 -2.69 4.43
C THR A 80 1.04 -3.77 4.22
N LYS A 81 -0.12 -3.43 3.65
CA LYS A 81 -1.19 -4.37 3.34
C LYS A 81 -0.76 -5.43 2.32
N VAL A 82 -0.03 -5.04 1.28
CA VAL A 82 0.54 -5.97 0.31
C VAL A 82 1.56 -6.89 0.98
N THR A 83 2.49 -6.34 1.77
CA THR A 83 3.49 -7.14 2.49
C THR A 83 2.83 -8.12 3.47
N PHE A 84 1.82 -7.69 4.22
CA PHE A 84 1.05 -8.55 5.11
C PHE A 84 0.43 -9.74 4.36
N CYS A 85 -0.21 -9.50 3.22
CA CYS A 85 -0.81 -10.54 2.40
C CYS A 85 0.23 -11.51 1.82
N ASN A 86 1.40 -11.00 1.43
CA ASN A 86 2.51 -11.80 0.93
C ASN A 86 3.05 -12.75 2.01
N GLU A 87 3.21 -12.29 3.25
CA GLU A 87 3.66 -13.15 4.36
C GLU A 87 2.63 -14.24 4.67
N PHE A 88 1.34 -13.89 4.70
CA PHE A 88 0.26 -14.88 4.90
C PHE A 88 0.15 -15.87 3.75
N TYR A 89 0.50 -15.48 2.53
CA TYR A 89 0.58 -16.40 1.40
C TYR A 89 1.66 -17.47 1.62
N GLU A 90 2.86 -17.09 2.07
CA GLU A 90 3.92 -18.07 2.37
C GLU A 90 3.56 -18.96 3.57
N ILE A 91 2.88 -18.43 4.59
CA ILE A 91 2.36 -19.22 5.71
C ILE A 91 1.31 -20.23 5.22
N ALA A 92 0.33 -19.79 4.42
CA ALA A 92 -0.72 -20.65 3.87
C ALA A 92 -0.11 -21.77 3.02
N LYS A 93 0.88 -21.45 2.19
CA LYS A 93 1.64 -22.40 1.39
C LYS A 93 2.40 -23.42 2.24
N ALA A 94 3.06 -22.99 3.32
CA ALA A 94 3.73 -23.89 4.26
C ALA A 94 2.77 -24.85 4.97
N LEU A 95 1.51 -24.43 5.17
CA LEU A 95 0.45 -25.22 5.79
C LEU A 95 -0.40 -26.03 4.78
N GLY A 96 -0.13 -25.92 3.47
CA GLY A 96 -0.93 -26.56 2.43
C GLY A 96 -2.33 -25.98 2.24
N VAL A 97 -2.57 -24.75 2.71
CA VAL A 97 -3.84 -24.03 2.58
C VAL A 97 -3.84 -23.19 1.29
N ASN A 98 -4.96 -23.21 0.56
CA ASN A 98 -5.13 -22.32 -0.59
C ASN A 98 -5.35 -20.88 -0.12
N TYR A 99 -4.39 -20.00 -0.39
CA TYR A 99 -4.45 -18.59 -0.02
C TYR A 99 -5.66 -17.86 -0.58
N ASP A 100 -6.07 -18.13 -1.83
CA ASP A 100 -7.23 -17.44 -2.42
C ASP A 100 -8.51 -17.77 -1.66
N VAL A 101 -8.71 -19.04 -1.27
CA VAL A 101 -9.86 -19.45 -0.44
C VAL A 101 -9.79 -18.80 0.94
N LEU A 102 -8.61 -18.80 1.57
CA LEU A 102 -8.37 -18.14 2.85
C LEU A 102 -8.71 -16.63 2.78
N ARG A 103 -8.26 -15.96 1.72
CA ARG A 103 -8.50 -14.54 1.48
C ARG A 103 -9.99 -14.26 1.34
N GLU A 104 -10.73 -15.08 0.60
CA GLU A 104 -12.18 -14.88 0.47
C GLU A 104 -12.91 -15.03 1.81
N MET A 105 -12.49 -15.94 2.69
CA MET A 105 -13.06 -16.07 4.04
C MET A 105 -12.70 -14.88 4.94
N TRP A 106 -11.47 -14.38 4.84
CA TRP A 106 -11.01 -13.20 5.56
C TRP A 106 -11.76 -11.92 5.13
N LEU A 107 -12.06 -11.79 3.85
CA LEU A 107 -12.77 -10.65 3.26
C LEU A 107 -14.29 -10.65 3.52
N LEU A 108 -14.84 -11.68 4.17
CA LEU A 108 -16.23 -11.65 4.63
C LEU A 108 -16.44 -10.61 5.73
N ASP A 109 -15.38 -10.19 6.44
CA ASP A 109 -15.43 -9.09 7.39
C ASP A 109 -15.48 -7.75 6.66
N GLY A 110 -16.63 -7.06 6.73
CA GLY A 110 -16.86 -5.79 6.04
C GLY A 110 -15.95 -4.63 6.48
N ARG A 111 -15.18 -4.78 7.58
CA ARG A 111 -14.16 -3.80 7.97
C ARG A 111 -12.91 -3.89 7.10
N ILE A 112 -12.73 -4.99 6.37
CA ILE A 112 -11.53 -5.33 5.63
C ILE A 112 -11.76 -5.09 4.15
N GLY A 113 -11.18 -4.02 3.62
CA GLY A 113 -11.29 -3.70 2.20
C GLY A 113 -10.62 -4.75 1.32
N ARG A 114 -11.22 -5.06 0.15
CA ARG A 114 -10.69 -6.04 -0.82
C ARG A 114 -9.44 -5.56 -1.57
N SER A 115 -9.23 -4.26 -1.71
CA SER A 115 -8.08 -3.72 -2.48
C SER A 115 -6.73 -4.15 -1.88
N HIS A 116 -5.71 -4.34 -2.71
CA HIS A 116 -4.34 -4.65 -2.27
C HIS A 116 -4.19 -5.93 -1.41
N THR A 117 -5.12 -6.89 -1.51
CA THR A 117 -5.00 -8.22 -0.85
C THR A 117 -4.62 -9.35 -1.79
N ALA A 118 -4.60 -9.10 -3.10
CA ALA A 118 -4.21 -10.07 -4.10
C ALA A 118 -2.68 -10.21 -4.15
N VAL A 119 -2.22 -11.47 -4.16
CA VAL A 119 -0.80 -11.82 -4.24
C VAL A 119 -0.50 -12.34 -5.64
N PHE A 120 0.40 -11.66 -6.36
CA PHE A 120 0.81 -12.05 -7.71
C PHE A 120 2.20 -12.67 -7.67
N LYS A 121 2.38 -13.87 -8.23
CA LYS A 121 3.65 -14.62 -8.22
C LYS A 121 4.79 -13.95 -9.00
N GLU A 122 4.49 -12.95 -9.84
CA GLU A 122 5.44 -12.35 -10.79
C GLU A 122 5.68 -10.84 -10.61
N SER A 123 5.16 -10.21 -9.55
CA SER A 123 5.41 -8.78 -9.37
C SER A 123 6.89 -8.51 -9.04
N ARG A 124 7.49 -7.54 -9.73
CA ARG A 124 8.91 -7.12 -9.63
C ARG A 124 9.36 -6.89 -8.18
N PHE A 125 8.44 -6.47 -7.33
CA PHE A 125 8.57 -6.31 -5.88
C PHE A 125 9.05 -7.59 -5.17
N TRP A 126 8.64 -8.78 -5.62
CA TRP A 126 9.13 -10.06 -5.07
C TRP A 126 10.63 -10.29 -5.32
N ARG A 127 11.15 -9.90 -6.49
CA ARG A 127 12.58 -10.08 -6.78
C ARG A 127 13.45 -9.17 -5.91
N GLU A 128 13.01 -7.94 -5.71
CA GLU A 128 13.74 -6.96 -4.88
C GLU A 128 13.62 -7.30 -3.40
N MET A 129 12.42 -7.62 -2.89
CA MET A 129 12.24 -7.90 -1.46
C MET A 129 12.80 -9.26 -1.02
N SER A 130 12.77 -10.30 -1.87
CA SER A 130 13.50 -11.56 -1.60
C SER A 130 15.03 -11.39 -1.68
N ALA A 131 15.54 -10.49 -2.54
CA ALA A 131 16.96 -10.19 -2.62
C ALA A 131 17.44 -9.35 -1.42
N GLU A 132 16.68 -8.32 -1.03
CA GLU A 132 17.03 -7.37 0.04
C GLU A 132 16.71 -7.90 1.44
N GLY A 133 15.63 -8.66 1.63
CA GLY A 133 15.32 -9.32 2.89
C GLY A 133 16.41 -10.33 3.30
N HIS A 134 16.92 -11.09 2.32
CA HIS A 134 18.09 -11.97 2.53
C HIS A 134 19.40 -11.20 2.70
N GLN A 135 19.53 -10.00 2.11
CA GLN A 135 20.69 -9.12 2.29
C GLN A 135 20.74 -8.57 3.73
N CYS A 136 19.63 -8.02 4.23
CA CYS A 136 19.52 -7.43 5.57
C CYS A 136 19.80 -8.47 6.67
N HIS A 137 19.25 -9.68 6.56
CA HIS A 137 19.48 -10.75 7.53
C HIS A 137 20.94 -11.25 7.52
N ARG A 138 21.57 -11.36 6.34
CA ARG A 138 22.99 -11.72 6.22
C ARG A 138 23.92 -10.62 6.70
N GLU A 139 23.55 -9.35 6.50
CA GLU A 139 24.36 -8.20 6.88
C GLU A 139 24.25 -7.89 8.38
N ALA A 140 23.09 -8.14 9.00
CA ALA A 140 22.90 -8.12 10.45
C ALA A 140 23.71 -9.21 11.17
N PHE A 141 23.83 -10.41 10.59
CA PHE A 141 24.74 -11.46 11.06
C PHE A 141 26.22 -11.10 10.85
N ARG A 142 26.58 -10.54 9.68
CA ARG A 142 27.95 -10.10 9.36
C ARG A 142 28.42 -8.95 10.27
N ARG A 143 27.50 -8.05 10.67
CA ARG A 143 27.77 -6.91 11.56
C ARG A 143 27.57 -7.23 13.05
N GLY A 144 27.22 -8.48 13.40
CA GLY A 144 27.21 -8.96 14.78
C GLY A 144 26.07 -8.46 15.69
N TRP A 145 24.99 -7.92 15.13
CA TRP A 145 23.89 -7.32 15.90
C TRP A 145 22.90 -8.34 16.49
N LEU A 146 22.90 -9.59 16.00
CA LEU A 146 22.07 -10.67 16.54
C LEU A 146 22.97 -11.86 16.89
N ARG A 147 23.12 -12.15 18.19
CA ARG A 147 23.76 -13.40 18.65
C ARG A 147 22.73 -14.53 18.57
N ALA A 148 22.96 -15.49 17.68
CA ALA A 148 22.27 -16.77 17.74
C ALA A 148 22.63 -17.48 19.06
N LYS A 149 21.65 -17.77 19.92
CA LYS A 149 21.82 -18.86 20.88
C LYS A 149 21.62 -20.17 20.11
N PRO A 150 22.57 -21.12 20.18
CA PRO A 150 22.35 -22.43 19.58
C PRO A 150 21.23 -23.17 20.34
N PRO A 151 20.37 -23.93 19.64
CA PRO A 151 19.48 -24.86 20.31
C PRO A 151 20.31 -25.90 21.06
N GLN A 152 20.05 -26.05 22.36
CA GLN A 152 20.62 -27.12 23.18
C GLN A 152 20.19 -28.47 22.59
N SER A 153 21.12 -29.41 22.63
CA SER A 153 21.15 -30.63 21.84
C SER A 153 20.59 -31.85 22.60
N ARG A 154 20.12 -32.82 21.79
CA ARG A 154 20.02 -34.29 22.04
C ARG A 154 18.85 -34.76 22.92
N ALA A 155 17.87 -35.45 22.34
CA ALA A 155 17.86 -36.88 21.98
C ALA A 155 17.38 -37.75 23.15
N CYS A 156 16.08 -38.07 23.13
CA CYS A 156 15.49 -39.12 23.94
C CYS A 156 15.55 -40.42 23.13
N SER A 157 16.37 -41.36 23.57
CA SER A 157 16.37 -42.76 23.12
C SER A 157 16.77 -43.64 24.29
N GLN A 158 15.78 -44.28 24.91
CA GLN A 158 15.84 -45.65 25.42
C GLN A 158 14.56 -46.34 24.98
#